data_AF-A0A4Y2WN69-F1
#
_entry.id   AF-A0A4Y2WN69-F1
#
_cell.length_a   1.000
_cell.length_b   1.000
_cell.length_c   1.000
_cell.angle_alpha   90.00
_cell.angle_beta   90.00
_cell.angle_gamma   90.00
#
_symmetry.space_group_name_H-M   'P 1'
#
loop_
_entity.id
_entity.type
_entity.pdbx_description
1 polymer ?
#
loop_
_entity_poly.entity_id
_entity_poly.type
_entity_poly.pdbx_seq_one_letter_code
_entity_poly.pdbx_strand_id
1 'polypeptide(L)'
;MLVIAKLKLEGRVRQFFEASLATVSDINYDKFKEAIVNHFREEKSFSFDFAKFSSAHQMEQESVKDFSVRIEGLAHRCLNNHLENGENISDSFRARLLLSQFVSGLKQSIKAQVVVANPSEFKTVVEIAERIQTSQSILTPNINSVSDSAHINDFAKLLKSTTETFTKSLELVTQQLQALNTRVDEVQKSRQSPPPQRQNKNRVTCFHCNKQGHYANECRKKLAERRQNDTRNLGRYSYGRGAYGNNNMERRNPN
;
A
#
# COMPACT_ATOMS: atom_id res chain seq x y z
N MET A 1 13.70 -2.19 47.08
CA MET A 1 14.18 -2.95 45.89
C MET A 1 15.38 -3.84 46.21
N LEU A 2 16.47 -3.31 46.79
CA LEU A 2 17.68 -4.11 47.06
C LEU A 2 17.45 -5.33 47.99
N VAL A 3 16.66 -5.18 49.07
CA VAL A 3 16.34 -6.30 49.99
C VAL A 3 15.69 -7.48 49.26
N ILE A 4 14.74 -7.20 48.37
CA ILE A 4 14.06 -8.23 47.55
C ILE A 4 15.04 -8.87 46.57
N ALA A 5 15.92 -8.06 45.94
CA ALA A 5 16.93 -8.57 45.03
C ALA A 5 17.88 -9.55 45.72
N LYS A 6 18.34 -9.24 46.95
CA LYS A 6 19.20 -10.12 47.76
C LYS A 6 18.56 -11.47 48.05
N LEU A 7 17.26 -11.49 48.40
CA LEU A 7 16.53 -12.72 48.69
C LEU A 7 16.38 -13.65 47.47
N LYS A 8 16.44 -13.09 46.25
CA LYS A 8 16.35 -13.84 45.00
C LYS A 8 17.70 -14.29 44.44
N LEU A 9 18.81 -14.00 45.14
CA LEU A 9 20.13 -14.40 44.68
C LEU A 9 20.34 -15.89 44.91
N GLU A 10 20.70 -16.59 43.85
CA GLU A 10 20.99 -18.02 43.85
C GLU A 10 22.29 -18.33 43.10
N GLY A 11 22.87 -19.50 43.38
CA GLY A 11 24.05 -20.02 42.67
C GLY A 11 25.26 -19.06 42.66
N ARG A 12 25.92 -18.96 41.49
CA ARG A 12 27.15 -18.16 41.31
C ARG A 12 26.96 -16.67 41.58
N VAL A 13 25.77 -16.13 41.32
CA VAL A 13 25.49 -14.69 41.55
C VAL A 13 25.43 -14.38 43.04
N ARG A 14 24.89 -15.31 43.85
CA ARG A 14 24.90 -15.20 45.32
C ARG A 14 26.31 -15.25 45.88
N GLN A 15 27.14 -16.18 45.40
CA GLN A 15 28.55 -16.30 45.83
C GLN A 15 29.34 -15.02 45.54
N PHE A 16 29.17 -14.43 44.35
CA PHE A 16 29.79 -13.14 44.01
C PHE A 16 29.31 -12.02 44.95
N PHE A 17 28.00 -11.96 45.23
CA PHE A 17 27.46 -10.96 46.13
C PHE A 17 28.05 -11.06 47.55
N GLU A 18 28.08 -12.28 48.12
CA GLU A 18 28.62 -12.51 49.46
C GLU A 18 30.12 -12.21 49.55
N ALA A 19 30.90 -12.54 48.51
CA ALA A 19 32.34 -12.33 48.48
C ALA A 19 32.77 -10.88 48.18
N SER A 20 32.04 -10.16 47.33
CA SER A 20 32.50 -8.88 46.77
C SER A 20 31.62 -7.67 47.10
N LEU A 21 30.35 -7.88 47.49
CA LEU A 21 29.37 -6.80 47.64
C LEU A 21 28.75 -6.73 49.05
N ALA A 22 28.80 -7.80 49.84
CA ALA A 22 28.21 -7.85 51.18
C ALA A 22 28.92 -6.95 52.21
N THR A 23 30.20 -6.68 52.00
CA THR A 23 31.04 -5.85 52.88
C THR A 23 31.04 -4.36 52.51
N VAL A 24 30.39 -3.99 51.40
CA VAL A 24 30.32 -2.60 50.92
C VAL A 24 29.21 -1.85 51.68
N SER A 25 29.60 -0.84 52.47
CA SER A 25 28.70 -0.09 53.36
C SER A 25 27.63 0.73 52.62
N ASP A 26 27.95 1.27 51.45
CA ASP A 26 27.07 2.18 50.69
C ASP A 26 26.46 1.54 49.43
N ILE A 27 26.19 0.23 49.47
CA ILE A 27 25.58 -0.47 48.34
C ILE A 27 24.08 -0.16 48.25
N ASN A 28 23.72 0.59 47.21
CA ASN A 28 22.33 0.82 46.82
C ASN A 28 21.95 -0.11 45.65
N TYR A 29 20.69 -0.05 45.21
CA TYR A 29 20.21 -0.93 44.14
C TYR A 29 20.93 -0.69 42.81
N ASP A 30 21.25 0.55 42.46
CA ASP A 30 21.89 0.89 41.19
C ASP A 30 23.33 0.38 41.15
N LYS A 31 24.12 0.63 42.19
CA LYS A 31 25.49 0.10 42.33
C LYS A 31 25.51 -1.43 42.35
N PHE A 32 24.53 -2.04 43.04
CA PHE A 32 24.37 -3.50 43.02
C PHE A 32 24.09 -4.01 41.60
N LYS A 33 23.12 -3.41 40.90
CA LYS A 33 22.75 -3.78 39.53
C LYS A 33 23.95 -3.63 38.59
N GLU A 34 24.66 -2.51 38.67
CA GLU A 34 25.86 -2.24 37.88
C GLU A 34 26.95 -3.28 38.14
N ALA A 35 27.25 -3.59 39.40
CA ALA A 35 28.26 -4.58 39.76
C ALA A 35 27.91 -5.99 39.26
N ILE A 36 26.64 -6.42 39.37
CA ILE A 36 26.19 -7.70 38.81
C ILE A 36 26.29 -7.69 37.29
N VAL A 37 25.83 -6.63 36.63
CA VAL A 37 25.90 -6.52 35.17
C VAL A 37 27.35 -6.55 34.69
N ASN A 38 28.26 -5.79 35.29
CA ASN A 38 29.65 -5.73 34.87
C ASN A 38 30.38 -7.06 35.11
N HIS A 39 30.15 -7.74 36.24
CA HIS A 39 30.83 -9.00 36.55
C HIS A 39 30.38 -10.17 35.67
N PHE A 40 29.09 -10.21 35.31
CA PHE A 40 28.51 -11.31 34.53
C PHE A 40 28.28 -10.97 33.05
N ARG A 41 28.58 -9.74 32.63
CA ARG A 41 28.58 -9.37 31.21
C ARG A 41 29.73 -10.10 30.54
N GLU A 42 29.40 -10.93 29.56
CA GLU A 42 30.41 -11.41 28.61
C GLU A 42 30.86 -10.22 27.76
N GLU A 43 32.00 -9.60 28.11
CA GLU A 43 32.62 -8.59 27.26
C GLU A 43 33.18 -9.27 26.01
N LYS A 44 32.47 -9.10 24.90
CA LYS A 44 32.96 -9.46 23.58
C LYS A 44 33.30 -8.17 22.86
N SER A 45 34.43 -8.16 22.16
CA SER A 45 34.86 -6.97 21.44
C SER A 45 33.86 -6.62 20.34
N PHE A 46 33.75 -5.32 20.01
CA PHE A 46 32.95 -4.87 18.87
C PHE A 46 33.27 -5.67 17.61
N SER A 47 34.56 -5.94 17.35
CA SER A 47 35.02 -6.74 16.22
C SER A 47 34.41 -8.14 16.21
N PHE A 48 34.31 -8.80 17.36
CA PHE A 48 33.70 -10.12 17.47
C PHE A 48 32.20 -10.11 17.14
N ASP A 49 31.45 -9.17 17.73
CA ASP A 49 30.01 -9.08 17.49
C ASP A 49 29.70 -8.60 16.06
N PHE A 50 30.52 -7.71 15.52
CA PHE A 50 30.43 -7.25 14.15
C PHE A 50 30.72 -8.38 13.15
N ALA A 51 31.73 -9.21 13.39
CA ALA A 51 32.03 -10.38 12.56
C ALA A 51 30.86 -11.36 12.54
N LYS A 52 30.19 -11.59 13.68
CA LYS A 52 28.97 -12.41 13.72
C LYS A 52 27.81 -11.80 12.95
N PHE A 53 27.66 -10.49 13.00
CA PHE A 53 26.64 -9.77 12.23
C PHE A 53 26.92 -9.85 10.72
N SER A 54 28.13 -9.49 10.29
CA SER A 54 28.49 -9.38 8.86
C SER A 54 28.60 -10.75 8.16
N SER A 55 28.83 -11.82 8.89
CA SER A 55 28.82 -13.20 8.36
C SER A 55 27.46 -13.90 8.48
N ALA A 56 26.44 -13.25 9.07
CA ALA A 56 25.15 -13.88 9.29
C ALA A 56 24.42 -14.15 7.97
N HIS A 57 24.04 -15.41 7.76
CA HIS A 57 23.14 -15.85 6.70
C HIS A 57 22.00 -16.70 7.28
N GLN A 58 20.89 -16.81 6.55
CA GLN A 58 19.77 -17.67 6.87
C GLN A 58 20.23 -19.14 6.87
N MET A 59 19.91 -19.88 7.93
CA MET A 59 20.24 -21.31 8.04
C MET A 59 19.27 -22.19 7.24
N GLU A 60 19.63 -23.44 7.00
CA GLU A 60 18.84 -24.35 6.14
C GLU A 60 17.41 -24.58 6.67
N GLN A 61 17.23 -24.70 7.98
CA GLN A 61 15.92 -24.91 8.61
C GLN A 61 15.34 -23.65 9.25
N GLU A 62 15.97 -22.49 9.03
CA GLU A 62 15.54 -21.24 9.64
C GLU A 62 14.54 -20.51 8.74
N SER A 63 13.42 -20.08 9.32
CA SER A 63 12.45 -19.25 8.61
C SER A 63 13.02 -17.85 8.33
N VAL A 64 12.49 -17.15 7.33
CA VAL A 64 12.89 -15.75 7.06
C VAL A 64 12.64 -14.87 8.29
N LYS A 65 11.55 -15.13 9.01
CA LYS A 65 11.17 -14.41 10.23
C LYS A 65 12.15 -14.66 11.39
N ASP A 66 12.54 -15.90 11.61
CA ASP A 66 13.51 -16.22 12.67
C ASP A 66 14.88 -15.59 12.34
N PHE A 67 15.27 -15.64 11.06
CA PHE A 67 16.47 -14.98 10.60
C PHE A 67 16.42 -13.47 10.80
N SER A 68 15.28 -12.81 10.52
CA SER A 68 15.12 -11.36 10.69
C SER A 68 15.32 -10.96 12.15
N VAL A 69 14.68 -11.67 13.08
CA VAL A 69 14.83 -11.42 14.52
C VAL A 69 16.27 -11.65 14.98
N ARG A 70 16.92 -12.72 14.49
CA ARG A 70 18.31 -13.04 14.85
C ARG A 70 19.28 -11.98 14.36
N ILE A 71 19.14 -11.51 13.11
CA ILE A 71 20.04 -10.50 12.54
C ILE A 71 19.82 -9.13 13.16
N GLU A 72 18.57 -8.76 13.50
CA GLU A 72 18.27 -7.56 14.28
C GLU A 72 18.93 -7.60 15.66
N GLY A 73 18.87 -8.75 16.35
CA GLY A 73 19.54 -8.93 17.64
C GLY A 73 21.06 -8.80 17.53
N LEU A 74 21.67 -9.29 16.44
CA LEU A 74 23.10 -9.11 16.18
C LEU A 74 23.45 -7.65 15.90
N ALA A 75 22.68 -6.97 15.05
CA ALA A 75 22.84 -5.55 14.76
C ALA A 75 22.68 -4.68 16.02
N HIS A 76 21.71 -5.00 16.87
CA HIS A 76 21.53 -4.32 18.15
C HIS A 76 22.79 -4.48 19.01
N ARG A 77 23.30 -5.71 19.16
CA ARG A 77 24.49 -5.96 19.98
C ARG A 77 25.75 -5.24 19.49
N CYS A 78 26.06 -5.28 18.19
CA CYS A 78 27.30 -4.67 17.71
C CYS A 78 27.17 -3.17 17.43
N LEU A 79 26.05 -2.74 16.83
CA LEU A 79 25.93 -1.36 16.37
C LEU A 79 25.45 -0.44 17.51
N ASN A 80 24.57 -0.86 18.44
CA ASN A 80 24.00 0.06 19.47
C ASN A 80 24.95 0.32 20.64
N ASN A 81 26.11 -0.32 20.66
CA ASN A 81 27.13 0.02 21.64
C ASN A 81 27.68 1.41 21.30
N HIS A 82 27.75 2.28 22.30
CA HIS A 82 28.51 3.52 22.21
C HIS A 82 29.94 3.17 21.77
N LEU A 83 30.40 3.74 20.66
CA LEU A 83 31.82 3.73 20.35
C LEU A 83 32.54 4.41 21.53
N GLU A 84 33.71 3.91 21.91
CA GLU A 84 34.51 4.41 23.05
C GLU A 84 34.78 5.93 22.98
N ASN A 85 34.60 6.53 21.80
CA ASN A 85 34.78 7.95 21.50
C ASN A 85 33.50 8.80 21.68
N GLY A 86 32.38 8.22 22.13
CA GLY A 86 31.11 8.92 22.36
C GLY A 86 30.30 9.25 21.10
N GLU A 87 30.83 8.95 19.91
CA GLU A 87 30.14 9.16 18.63
C GLU A 87 29.21 7.97 18.34
N ASN A 88 27.91 8.23 18.25
CA ASN A 88 26.92 7.20 17.95
C ASN A 88 26.76 7.03 16.43
N ILE A 89 26.69 5.78 15.98
CA ILE A 89 26.33 5.47 14.59
C ILE A 89 24.91 5.97 14.32
N SER A 90 24.74 6.81 13.30
CA SER A 90 23.42 7.34 12.89
C SER A 90 22.41 6.22 12.63
N ASP A 91 21.19 6.37 13.14
CA ASP A 91 20.08 5.43 12.94
C ASP A 91 19.86 5.06 11.48
N SER A 92 19.97 6.06 10.59
CA SER A 92 19.86 5.87 9.14
C SER A 92 20.92 4.93 8.57
N PHE A 93 22.14 4.97 9.09
CA PHE A 93 23.23 4.10 8.64
C PHE A 93 23.04 2.69 9.18
N ARG A 94 22.62 2.55 10.44
CA ARG A 94 22.31 1.25 11.05
C ARG A 94 21.22 0.52 10.28
N ALA A 95 20.13 1.22 9.95
CA ALA A 95 19.02 0.66 9.21
C ALA A 95 19.45 0.18 7.82
N ARG A 96 20.27 0.96 7.11
CA ARG A 96 20.84 0.56 5.81
C ARG A 96 21.76 -0.64 5.93
N LEU A 97 22.61 -0.68 6.95
CA LEU A 97 23.54 -1.78 7.15
C LEU A 97 22.81 -3.08 7.51
N LEU A 98 21.81 -3.01 8.38
CA LEU A 98 20.93 -4.13 8.71
C LEU A 98 20.18 -4.65 7.48
N LEU A 99 19.58 -3.75 6.68
CA LEU A 99 18.86 -4.11 5.47
C LEU A 99 19.79 -4.80 4.46
N SER A 100 20.96 -4.22 4.21
CA SER A 100 21.97 -4.77 3.31
C SER A 100 22.42 -6.16 3.74
N GLN A 101 22.75 -6.32 5.03
CA GLN A 101 23.21 -7.61 5.56
C GLN A 101 22.10 -8.66 5.51
N PHE A 102 20.85 -8.29 5.83
CA PHE A 102 19.71 -9.19 5.75
C PHE A 102 19.50 -9.70 4.34
N VAL A 103 19.41 -8.79 3.35
CA VAL A 103 19.25 -9.19 1.94
C VAL A 103 20.41 -10.04 1.46
N SER A 104 21.64 -9.71 1.86
CA SER A 104 22.82 -10.48 1.49
C SER A 104 22.80 -11.90 2.06
N GLY A 105 22.35 -12.04 3.31
CA GLY A 105 22.29 -13.28 4.06
C GLY A 105 21.07 -14.16 3.77
N LEU A 106 20.06 -13.70 3.03
CA LEU A 106 18.93 -14.54 2.61
C LEU A 106 19.37 -15.70 1.72
N LYS A 107 18.62 -16.81 1.77
CA LYS A 107 18.79 -17.93 0.82
C LYS A 107 18.71 -17.43 -0.62
N GLN A 108 19.53 -18.00 -1.50
CA GLN A 108 19.66 -17.54 -2.89
C GLN A 108 18.33 -17.51 -3.66
N SER A 109 17.46 -18.51 -3.41
CA SER A 109 16.14 -18.58 -4.05
C SER A 109 15.24 -17.39 -3.70
N ILE A 110 15.38 -16.83 -2.49
CA ILE A 110 14.61 -15.69 -2.00
C ILE A 110 15.30 -14.38 -2.40
N LYS A 111 16.63 -14.32 -2.19
CA LYS A 111 17.48 -13.15 -2.42
C LYS A 111 17.30 -12.55 -3.81
N ALA A 112 17.30 -13.37 -4.86
CA ALA A 112 17.18 -12.88 -6.24
C ALA A 112 15.90 -12.05 -6.46
N GLN A 113 14.77 -12.51 -5.93
CA GLN A 113 13.48 -11.83 -6.06
C GLN A 113 13.38 -10.59 -5.16
N VAL A 114 13.95 -10.65 -3.96
CA VAL A 114 14.01 -9.51 -3.04
C VAL A 114 14.85 -8.36 -3.60
N VAL A 115 15.99 -8.66 -4.22
CA VAL A 115 16.86 -7.65 -4.84
C VAL A 115 16.14 -6.92 -5.99
N VAL A 116 15.36 -7.65 -6.80
CA VAL A 116 14.55 -7.05 -7.87
C VAL A 116 13.47 -6.11 -7.31
N ALA A 117 12.87 -6.45 -6.17
CA ALA A 117 11.87 -5.60 -5.51
C ALA A 117 12.47 -4.32 -4.90
N ASN A 118 13.79 -4.27 -4.69
CA ASN A 118 14.55 -3.13 -4.18
C ASN A 118 13.88 -2.37 -3.01
N PRO A 119 13.59 -3.04 -1.88
CA PRO A 119 12.96 -2.41 -0.73
C PRO A 119 13.92 -1.44 -0.01
N SER A 120 13.38 -0.33 0.48
CA SER A 120 14.13 0.70 1.23
C SER A 120 14.02 0.58 2.75
N GLU A 121 13.06 -0.21 3.24
CA GLU A 121 12.78 -0.36 4.67
C GLU A 121 12.91 -1.82 5.12
N PHE A 122 13.43 -2.03 6.34
CA PHE A 122 13.67 -3.35 6.89
C PHE A 122 12.39 -4.18 7.02
N LYS A 123 11.31 -3.57 7.52
CA LYS A 123 10.01 -4.24 7.66
C LYS A 123 9.48 -4.73 6.31
N THR A 124 9.53 -3.86 5.30
CA THR A 124 9.06 -4.17 3.94
C THR A 124 9.86 -5.32 3.32
N VAL A 125 11.19 -5.37 3.52
CA VAL A 125 12.00 -6.47 2.98
C VAL A 125 11.69 -7.81 3.64
N VAL A 126 11.40 -7.82 4.95
CA VAL A 126 10.98 -9.03 5.67
C VAL A 126 9.65 -9.54 5.13
N GLU A 127 8.64 -8.67 4.99
CA GLU A 127 7.32 -9.06 4.45
C GLU A 127 7.43 -9.62 3.02
N ILE A 128 8.24 -9.01 2.16
CA ILE A 128 8.47 -9.50 0.80
C ILE A 128 9.16 -10.87 0.84
N ALA A 129 10.20 -11.03 1.65
CA ALA A 129 10.94 -12.28 1.78
C ALA A 129 10.07 -13.42 2.36
N GLU A 130 9.23 -13.15 3.36
CA GLU A 130 8.27 -14.11 3.92
C GLU A 130 7.24 -14.56 2.87
N ARG A 131 6.71 -13.60 2.09
CA ARG A 131 5.78 -13.91 1.00
C ARG A 131 6.44 -14.80 -0.06
N ILE A 132 7.69 -14.52 -0.43
CA ILE A 132 8.44 -15.34 -1.40
C ILE A 132 8.71 -16.74 -0.82
N GLN A 133 9.14 -16.84 0.43
CA GLN A 133 9.36 -18.13 1.10
C GLN A 133 8.09 -18.98 1.11
N THR A 134 6.95 -18.36 1.46
CA THR A 134 5.64 -19.02 1.45
C THR A 134 5.27 -19.51 0.05
N SER A 135 5.42 -18.65 -0.97
CA SER A 135 5.17 -19.02 -2.37
C SER A 135 6.06 -20.16 -2.85
N GLN A 136 7.34 -20.18 -2.48
CA GLN A 136 8.26 -21.28 -2.82
C GLN A 136 7.86 -22.58 -2.15
N SER A 137 7.50 -22.54 -0.86
CA SER A 137 7.01 -23.71 -0.14
C SER A 137 5.76 -24.32 -0.78
N ILE A 138 4.90 -23.48 -1.37
CA ILE A 138 3.68 -23.91 -2.07
C ILE A 138 4.01 -24.52 -3.43
N LEU A 139 4.90 -23.91 -4.21
CA LEU A 139 5.21 -24.32 -5.58
C LEU A 139 6.11 -25.57 -5.65
N THR A 140 6.97 -25.75 -4.64
CA THR A 140 7.85 -26.92 -4.53
C THR A 140 7.71 -27.53 -3.13
N PRO A 141 6.58 -28.20 -2.83
CA PRO A 141 6.42 -28.85 -1.55
C PRO A 141 7.47 -29.96 -1.41
N ASN A 142 8.18 -29.97 -0.29
CA ASN A 142 9.10 -31.06 0.03
C ASN A 142 8.27 -32.35 0.22
N ILE A 143 8.32 -33.25 -0.78
CA ILE A 143 7.54 -34.49 -0.85
C ILE A 143 7.76 -35.38 0.38
N ASN A 144 8.86 -35.20 1.10
CA ASN A 144 9.20 -35.96 2.32
C ASN A 144 8.52 -35.46 3.62
N SER A 145 7.68 -34.43 3.57
CA SER A 145 7.06 -33.81 4.77
C SER A 145 5.53 -33.93 4.86
N VAL A 146 4.91 -34.65 3.92
CA VAL A 146 3.44 -34.77 3.88
C VAL A 146 2.96 -35.81 4.89
N SER A 147 2.71 -35.37 6.13
CA SER A 147 1.95 -36.17 7.11
C SER A 147 0.82 -35.41 7.80
N ASP A 148 0.66 -34.10 7.58
CA ASP A 148 -0.45 -33.34 8.17
C ASP A 148 -1.54 -33.00 7.14
N SER A 149 -2.60 -33.81 7.16
CA SER A 149 -3.81 -33.65 6.34
C SER A 149 -4.57 -32.32 6.55
N ALA A 150 -4.26 -31.58 7.62
CA ALA A 150 -4.88 -30.29 7.93
C ALA A 150 -4.49 -29.18 6.93
N HIS A 151 -3.24 -29.15 6.47
CA HIS A 151 -2.74 -28.09 5.58
C HIS A 151 -3.30 -28.18 4.14
N ILE A 152 -3.70 -29.38 3.70
CA ILE A 152 -4.23 -29.60 2.35
C ILE A 152 -5.62 -28.95 2.19
N ASN A 153 -6.44 -28.97 3.23
CA ASN A 153 -7.80 -28.40 3.20
C ASN A 153 -7.79 -26.87 3.16
N ASP A 154 -6.90 -26.23 3.93
CA ASP A 154 -6.77 -24.78 3.93
C ASP A 154 -6.23 -24.25 2.60
N PHE A 155 -5.30 -24.99 1.98
CA PHE A 155 -4.78 -24.67 0.66
C PHE A 155 -5.84 -24.79 -0.44
N ALA A 156 -6.62 -25.87 -0.44
CA ALA A 156 -7.72 -26.06 -1.39
C ALA A 156 -8.76 -24.93 -1.27
N LYS A 157 -9.04 -24.47 -0.05
CA LYS A 157 -9.96 -23.37 0.20
C LYS A 157 -9.43 -22.02 -0.29
N LEU A 158 -8.14 -21.74 -0.09
CA LEU A 158 -7.48 -20.52 -0.56
C LEU A 158 -7.42 -20.47 -2.09
N LEU A 159 -7.04 -21.59 -2.73
CA LEU A 159 -7.04 -21.72 -4.19
C LEU A 159 -8.42 -21.44 -4.77
N LYS A 160 -9.45 -22.08 -4.21
CA LYS A 160 -10.84 -21.90 -4.66
C LYS A 160 -11.28 -20.45 -4.57
N SER A 161 -11.07 -19.79 -3.43
CA SER A 161 -11.38 -18.37 -3.23
C SER A 161 -10.63 -17.46 -4.23
N THR A 162 -9.36 -17.76 -4.48
CA THR A 162 -8.53 -16.98 -5.40
C THR A 162 -9.02 -17.15 -6.85
N THR A 163 -9.30 -18.38 -7.27
CA THR A 163 -9.86 -18.66 -8.59
C THR A 163 -11.21 -18.00 -8.79
N GLU A 164 -12.11 -18.06 -7.81
CA GLU A 164 -13.43 -17.40 -7.87
C GLU A 164 -13.31 -15.88 -8.02
N THR A 165 -12.32 -15.26 -7.35
CA THR A 165 -12.08 -13.82 -7.45
C THR A 165 -11.59 -13.44 -8.83
N PHE A 166 -10.66 -14.23 -9.40
CA PHE A 166 -10.20 -14.03 -10.77
C PHE A 166 -11.31 -14.23 -11.78
N THR A 167 -12.13 -15.27 -11.64
CA THR A 167 -13.28 -15.51 -12.54
C THR A 167 -14.26 -14.34 -12.53
N LYS A 168 -14.62 -13.82 -11.35
CA LYS A 168 -15.50 -12.64 -11.24
C LYS A 168 -14.89 -11.40 -11.88
N SER A 169 -13.58 -11.18 -11.69
CA SER A 169 -12.91 -10.04 -12.32
C SER A 169 -12.85 -10.15 -13.84
N LEU A 170 -12.62 -11.36 -14.36
CA LEU A 170 -12.59 -11.63 -15.80
C LEU A 170 -13.99 -11.49 -16.42
N GLU A 171 -15.02 -11.98 -15.74
CA GLU A 171 -16.42 -11.83 -16.15
C GLU A 171 -16.83 -10.35 -16.19
N LEU A 172 -16.45 -9.56 -15.18
CA LEU A 172 -16.73 -8.12 -15.15
C LEU A 172 -16.05 -7.38 -16.30
N VAL A 173 -14.77 -7.68 -16.58
CA VAL A 173 -14.03 -7.08 -17.71
C VAL A 173 -14.68 -7.49 -19.04
N THR A 174 -15.10 -8.75 -19.18
CA THR A 174 -15.80 -9.23 -20.37
C THR A 174 -17.11 -8.49 -20.59
N GLN A 175 -17.87 -8.26 -19.51
CA GLN A 175 -19.14 -7.53 -19.55
C GLN A 175 -18.95 -6.06 -19.91
N GLN A 176 -17.88 -5.43 -19.40
CA GLN A 176 -17.50 -4.06 -19.77
C GLN A 176 -17.11 -3.96 -21.25
N LEU A 177 -16.34 -4.92 -21.77
CA LEU A 177 -15.96 -4.97 -23.18
C LEU A 177 -17.18 -5.14 -24.10
N GLN A 178 -18.12 -6.02 -23.74
CA GLN A 178 -19.37 -6.19 -24.48
C GLN A 178 -20.19 -4.89 -24.51
N ALA A 179 -20.36 -4.24 -23.36
CA ALA A 179 -21.08 -2.97 -23.28
C ALA A 179 -20.43 -1.85 -24.11
N LEU A 180 -19.09 -1.81 -24.17
CA LEU A 180 -18.36 -0.88 -25.02
C LEU A 180 -18.58 -1.16 -26.50
N ASN A 181 -18.50 -2.43 -26.93
CA ASN A 181 -18.76 -2.80 -28.33
C ASN A 181 -20.18 -2.40 -28.77
N THR A 182 -21.20 -2.63 -27.92
CA THR A 182 -22.58 -2.22 -28.24
C THR A 182 -22.71 -0.71 -28.44
N ARG A 183 -22.07 0.09 -27.57
CA ARG A 183 -22.08 1.55 -27.70
C ARG A 183 -21.36 2.03 -28.96
N VAL A 184 -20.27 1.36 -29.34
CA VAL A 184 -19.55 1.65 -30.59
C VAL A 184 -20.44 1.36 -31.81
N ASP A 185 -21.15 0.24 -31.81
CA ASP A 185 -22.08 -0.14 -32.89
C ASP A 185 -23.24 0.85 -33.03
N GLU A 186 -23.81 1.33 -31.91
CA GLU A 186 -24.85 2.36 -31.89
C GLU A 186 -24.35 3.68 -32.50
N VAL A 187 -23.13 4.10 -32.15
CA VAL A 187 -22.51 5.31 -32.71
C VAL A 187 -22.24 5.13 -34.20
N GLN A 188 -21.77 3.97 -34.65
CA GLN A 188 -21.55 3.70 -36.07
C GLN A 188 -22.86 3.69 -36.86
N LYS A 189 -23.93 3.06 -36.34
CA LYS A 189 -25.27 3.10 -36.96
C LYS A 189 -25.82 4.52 -37.05
N SER A 190 -25.64 5.34 -36.01
CA SER A 190 -26.07 6.74 -36.04
C SER A 190 -25.37 7.56 -37.14
N ARG A 191 -24.10 7.25 -37.46
CA ARG A 191 -23.32 7.90 -38.52
C ARG A 191 -23.68 7.46 -39.93
N GLN A 192 -24.25 6.27 -40.11
CA GLN A 192 -24.64 5.71 -41.41
C GLN A 192 -26.12 5.98 -41.77
N SER A 193 -26.89 6.59 -40.88
CA SER A 193 -28.28 6.98 -41.16
C SER A 193 -28.30 8.07 -42.25
N PRO A 194 -29.10 7.92 -43.33
CA PRO A 194 -29.32 9.00 -44.28
C PRO A 194 -29.81 10.25 -43.53
N PRO A 195 -29.35 11.47 -43.91
CA PRO A 195 -29.88 12.68 -43.30
C PRO A 195 -31.41 12.69 -43.42
N PRO A 196 -32.14 13.11 -42.38
CA PRO A 196 -33.60 13.12 -42.42
C PRO A 196 -34.05 13.91 -43.65
N GLN A 197 -34.83 13.25 -44.51
CA GLN A 197 -35.31 13.81 -45.76
C GLN A 197 -35.99 15.13 -45.43
N ARG A 198 -35.42 16.25 -45.91
CA ARG A 198 -35.98 17.58 -45.71
C ARG A 198 -37.40 17.58 -46.31
N GLN A 199 -38.40 17.44 -45.45
CA GLN A 199 -39.79 17.55 -45.87
C GLN A 199 -39.97 18.91 -46.56
N ASN A 200 -40.50 18.89 -47.77
CA ASN A 200 -40.64 20.09 -48.59
C ASN A 200 -41.74 21.00 -48.00
N LYS A 201 -41.37 21.85 -47.04
CA LYS A 201 -42.27 22.75 -46.31
C LYS A 201 -42.99 23.76 -47.20
N ASN A 202 -42.61 23.88 -48.48
CA ASN A 202 -43.22 24.79 -49.45
C ASN A 202 -44.72 24.53 -49.70
N ARG A 203 -45.23 23.31 -49.44
CA ARG A 203 -46.67 23.02 -49.55
C ARG A 203 -47.43 23.15 -48.23
N VAL A 204 -46.73 23.40 -47.11
CA VAL A 204 -47.34 23.52 -45.79
C VAL A 204 -47.87 24.93 -45.61
N THR A 205 -49.20 25.07 -45.51
CA THR A 205 -49.86 26.33 -45.18
C THR A 205 -49.94 26.51 -43.67
N CYS A 206 -49.45 27.64 -43.16
CA CYS A 206 -49.50 27.97 -41.75
C CYS A 206 -50.93 28.34 -41.32
N PHE A 207 -51.50 27.59 -40.37
CA PHE A 207 -52.85 27.85 -39.81
C PHE A 207 -53.01 29.19 -39.07
N HIS A 208 -51.92 29.91 -38.78
CA HIS A 208 -51.97 31.20 -38.10
C HIS A 208 -51.95 32.39 -39.07
N CYS A 209 -51.25 32.28 -40.20
CA CYS A 209 -51.07 33.41 -41.14
C CYS A 209 -51.45 33.09 -42.58
N ASN A 210 -51.91 31.87 -42.84
CA ASN A 210 -52.30 31.31 -44.14
C ASN A 210 -51.23 31.42 -45.24
N LYS A 211 -49.96 31.59 -44.87
CA LYS A 211 -48.82 31.58 -45.81
C LYS A 211 -48.17 30.20 -45.86
N GLN A 212 -47.69 29.81 -47.04
CA GLN A 212 -46.97 28.56 -47.25
C GLN A 212 -45.51 28.62 -46.75
N GLY A 213 -44.85 27.48 -46.60
CA GLY A 213 -43.41 27.39 -46.32
C GLY A 213 -43.03 27.12 -44.85
N HIS A 214 -43.98 27.10 -43.91
CA HIS A 214 -43.70 26.92 -42.48
C HIS A 214 -44.93 26.43 -41.70
N TYR A 215 -44.70 25.77 -40.55
CA TYR A 215 -45.76 25.38 -39.63
C TYR A 215 -46.17 26.54 -38.70
N ALA A 216 -47.36 26.47 -38.09
CA ALA A 216 -47.86 27.48 -37.15
C ALA A 216 -46.91 27.73 -35.96
N ASN A 217 -46.12 26.74 -35.56
CA ASN A 217 -45.13 26.85 -34.47
C ASN A 217 -43.86 27.61 -34.89
N GLU A 218 -43.56 27.64 -36.20
CA GLU A 218 -42.44 28.37 -36.79
C GLU A 218 -42.88 29.73 -37.36
N CYS A 219 -44.14 30.15 -37.11
CA CYS A 219 -44.71 31.36 -37.69
C CYS A 219 -44.12 32.62 -37.05
N ARG A 220 -43.37 33.41 -37.85
CA ARG A 220 -42.78 34.67 -37.42
C ARG A 220 -43.81 35.67 -36.89
N LYS A 221 -45.03 35.72 -37.45
CA LYS A 221 -46.12 36.58 -36.95
C LYS A 221 -46.56 36.17 -35.54
N LYS A 222 -46.87 34.88 -35.34
CA LYS A 222 -47.24 34.32 -34.03
C LYS A 222 -46.14 34.54 -32.98
N LEU A 223 -44.88 34.36 -33.36
CA LEU A 223 -43.73 34.59 -32.46
C LEU A 223 -43.56 36.07 -32.11
N ALA A 224 -43.82 36.99 -33.05
CA ALA A 224 -43.80 38.42 -32.78
C ALA A 224 -44.95 38.87 -31.87
N GLU A 225 -46.16 38.34 -32.07
CA GLU A 225 -47.34 38.61 -31.23
C GLU A 225 -47.15 38.07 -29.80
N ARG A 226 -46.59 36.86 -29.64
CA ARG A 226 -46.19 36.35 -28.31
C ARG A 226 -45.21 37.28 -27.62
N ARG A 227 -44.14 37.69 -28.32
CA ARG A 227 -43.15 38.62 -27.76
C ARG A 227 -43.77 39.95 -27.35
N GLN A 228 -44.70 40.50 -28.13
CA GLN A 228 -45.39 41.73 -27.76
C GLN A 228 -46.29 41.56 -26.53
N ASN A 229 -46.95 40.41 -26.38
CA ASN A 229 -47.72 40.09 -25.18
C ASN A 229 -46.81 39.88 -23.96
N ASP A 230 -45.65 39.27 -24.12
CA ASP A 230 -44.65 39.12 -23.05
C ASP A 230 -44.09 40.50 -22.63
N THR A 231 -43.78 41.40 -23.58
CA THR A 231 -43.31 42.77 -23.26
C THR A 231 -44.40 43.62 -22.58
N ARG A 232 -45.68 43.44 -22.94
CA ARG A 232 -46.81 44.10 -22.24
C ARG A 232 -47.02 43.57 -20.82
N ASN A 233 -46.67 42.31 -20.57
CA ASN A 233 -46.80 41.69 -19.25
C ASN A 233 -45.61 42.01 -18.32
N LEU A 234 -44.40 42.18 -18.87
CA LEU A 234 -43.21 42.59 -18.09
C LEU A 234 -43.20 44.07 -17.63
N GLY A 235 -44.19 44.88 -18.02
CA GLY A 235 -44.36 46.24 -17.51
C GLY A 235 -44.93 46.34 -16.08
N ARG A 236 -45.27 45.21 -15.43
CA ARG A 236 -45.90 45.19 -14.09
C ARG A 236 -45.02 44.71 -12.94
N TYR A 237 -43.81 44.19 -13.20
CA TYR A 237 -42.91 43.70 -12.14
C TYR A 237 -41.46 44.08 -12.45
N SER A 238 -41.13 45.35 -12.20
CA SER A 238 -39.79 45.89 -12.31
C SER A 238 -39.26 46.26 -10.93
N TYR A 239 -38.66 45.32 -10.19
CA TYR A 239 -37.58 45.55 -9.20
C TYR A 239 -36.84 44.22 -8.94
N GLY A 240 -35.53 44.16 -9.23
CA GLY A 240 -34.68 43.05 -8.78
C GLY A 240 -33.61 42.58 -9.77
N ARG A 241 -32.58 43.40 -10.00
CA ARG A 241 -31.36 43.08 -10.75
C ARG A 241 -30.53 42.03 -9.98
N GLY A 242 -30.07 40.99 -10.66
CA GLY A 242 -29.05 40.07 -10.15
C GLY A 242 -28.46 39.22 -11.28
N ALA A 243 -27.34 39.68 -11.83
CA ALA A 243 -26.66 39.11 -12.98
C ALA A 243 -25.79 37.90 -12.60
N TYR A 244 -25.92 36.79 -13.31
CA TYR A 244 -24.86 35.78 -13.45
C TYR A 244 -24.60 35.53 -14.93
N GLY A 245 -23.53 36.14 -15.42
CA GLY A 245 -22.99 35.93 -16.76
C GLY A 245 -22.37 34.54 -16.86
N ASN A 246 -22.75 33.82 -17.91
CA ASN A 246 -22.24 32.51 -18.25
C ASN A 246 -21.08 32.69 -19.24
N ASN A 247 -19.84 32.54 -18.78
CA ASN A 247 -18.65 32.50 -19.63
C ASN A 247 -18.25 31.04 -19.84
N ASN A 248 -18.47 30.51 -21.04
CA ASN A 248 -17.73 29.34 -21.53
C ASN A 248 -17.66 29.41 -23.06
N MET A 249 -16.66 30.14 -23.56
CA MET A 249 -16.16 30.06 -24.93
C MET A 249 -14.65 29.86 -24.86
N GLU A 250 -14.18 28.79 -25.50
CA GLU A 250 -12.88 28.58 -26.19
C GLU A 250 -12.56 27.08 -26.10
N ARG A 251 -12.81 26.24 -27.11
CA ARG A 251 -12.23 26.22 -28.47
C ARG A 251 -10.76 26.62 -28.49
N ARG A 252 -9.86 25.63 -28.52
CA ARG A 252 -9.05 25.27 -29.70
C ARG A 252 -8.00 24.22 -29.35
N ASN A 253 -8.10 23.08 -30.03
CA ASN A 253 -6.93 22.28 -30.39
C ASN A 253 -6.26 22.97 -31.60
N PRO A 254 -4.93 22.92 -31.74
CA PRO A 254 -4.42 22.26 -32.94
C PRO A 254 -3.08 21.50 -32.78
N ASN A 255 -3.01 20.46 -33.62
CA ASN A 255 -1.87 19.66 -34.11
C ASN A 255 -1.22 18.65 -33.16
#